data_AF-A0A7Y9XI19-F1
#
_entry.id   AF-A0A7Y9XI19-F1
#
_cell.length_a   1.000
_cell.length_b   1.000
_cell.length_c   1.000
_cell.angle_alpha   90.00
_cell.angle_beta   90.00
_cell.angle_gamma   90.00
#
_symmetry.space_group_name_H-M   'P 1'
#
loop_
_entity.id
_entity.type
_entity.pdbx_description
1 polymer ?
#
loop_
_entity_poly.entity_id
_entity_poly.type
_entity_poly.pdbx_seq_one_letter_code
_entity_poly.pdbx_strand_id
1 'polypeptide(L)'
;MLAALHGELAVHPWHDPSTASSDAYSLFLARSSALAWLTDAAPDAHGGLWGMNDAGQDHETDSPGPLTRRLWFQVSPTGSAASGRPLPTQPFLSCAGDVAARIGDLDLRVLQILVPVPARSAAERTDAPAMWSLLQDAGWLADTDPHLARRVQVTLDGGQVPSVVDAAPRMLAWMRTLEQHVFSCDPAPVQGDADAAAGLAPGIADHLWNGPGHHRATVHGTLAEWSLDALGWLTAFLAEAGAQHGVRTPLILTIRAL
;
A
#
# COMPACT_ATOMS: atom_id res chain seq x y z
N MET A 1 1.91 4.07 8.71
CA MET A 1 1.91 3.24 7.49
C MET A 1 3.25 2.57 7.37
N LEU A 2 3.29 1.33 6.89
CA LEU A 2 4.54 0.63 6.63
C LEU A 2 4.37 -0.14 5.33
N ALA A 3 5.23 0.10 4.34
CA ALA A 3 5.27 -0.67 3.09
C ALA A 3 6.50 -1.57 3.07
N ALA A 4 6.33 -2.78 2.58
CA ALA A 4 7.35 -3.77 2.32
C ALA A 4 7.23 -4.21 0.85
N LEU A 5 8.34 -4.07 0.12
CA LEU A 5 8.44 -4.41 -1.30
C LEU A 5 9.18 -5.74 -1.41
N HIS A 6 8.48 -6.77 -1.88
CA HIS A 6 9.01 -8.13 -1.98
C HIS A 6 9.28 -8.50 -3.44
N GLY A 7 10.42 -9.13 -3.71
CA GLY A 7 10.83 -9.53 -5.05
C GLY A 7 12.34 -9.61 -5.19
N GLU A 8 12.85 -9.21 -6.35
CA GLU A 8 14.28 -9.15 -6.64
C GLU A 8 14.73 -7.70 -6.82
N LEU A 9 15.90 -7.36 -6.29
CA LEU A 9 16.49 -6.03 -6.42
C LEU A 9 17.90 -6.18 -6.98
N ALA A 10 18.07 -5.90 -8.26
CA ALA A 10 19.37 -5.84 -8.91
C ALA A 10 20.01 -4.49 -8.60
N VAL A 11 20.85 -4.44 -7.56
CA VAL A 11 21.54 -3.22 -7.13
C VAL A 11 22.46 -2.73 -8.24
N HIS A 12 22.44 -1.41 -8.50
CA HIS A 12 23.29 -0.81 -9.53
C HIS A 12 24.78 -1.01 -9.22
N PRO A 13 25.65 -1.24 -10.22
CA PRO A 13 27.08 -1.49 -9.98
C PRO A 13 27.83 -0.35 -9.28
N TRP A 14 27.32 0.88 -9.36
CA TRP A 14 27.89 2.07 -8.70
C TRP A 14 27.29 2.34 -7.31
N HIS A 15 26.31 1.55 -6.87
CA HIS A 15 25.70 1.66 -5.57
C HIS A 15 26.15 0.48 -4.70
N ASP A 16 27.28 0.62 -4.03
CA ASP A 16 27.74 -0.37 -3.06
C ASP A 16 27.10 -0.08 -1.69
N PRO A 17 26.20 -0.94 -1.18
CA PRO A 17 25.52 -0.68 0.10
C PRO A 17 26.48 -0.53 1.30
N SER A 18 27.71 -1.06 1.21
CA SER A 18 28.70 -0.98 2.28
C SER A 18 29.47 0.35 2.31
N THR A 19 29.46 1.10 1.20
CA THR A 19 30.21 2.36 1.05
C THR A 19 29.37 3.53 0.54
N ALA A 20 28.12 3.29 0.14
CA ALA A 20 27.20 4.30 -0.36
C ALA A 20 26.96 5.38 0.69
N SER A 21 26.99 6.64 0.25
CA SER A 21 26.71 7.79 1.11
C SER A 21 25.23 7.94 1.50
N SER A 22 24.35 7.13 0.91
CA SER A 22 22.90 7.23 1.10
C SER A 22 22.29 5.85 1.06
N ASP A 23 21.58 5.50 2.13
CA ASP A 23 20.77 4.30 2.25
C ASP A 23 19.31 4.58 1.86
N ALA A 24 18.46 3.55 1.92
CA ALA A 24 17.02 3.66 1.63
C ALA A 24 16.35 4.75 2.48
N TYR A 25 16.71 4.86 3.76
CA TYR A 25 16.19 5.90 4.66
C TYR A 25 16.54 7.31 4.19
N SER A 26 17.82 7.56 3.95
CA SER A 26 18.32 8.88 3.57
C SER A 26 17.77 9.33 2.22
N LEU A 27 17.64 8.40 1.25
CA LEU A 27 17.04 8.67 -0.05
C LEU A 27 15.55 8.99 0.06
N PHE A 28 14.80 8.19 0.85
CA PHE A 28 13.37 8.40 1.05
C PHE A 28 13.09 9.73 1.78
N LEU A 29 13.89 10.04 2.79
CA LEU A 29 13.84 11.31 3.52
C LEU A 29 14.10 12.49 2.57
N ALA A 30 15.18 12.44 1.79
CA ALA A 30 15.54 13.51 0.86
C ALA A 30 14.46 13.73 -0.21
N ARG A 31 13.92 12.66 -0.80
CA ARG A 31 12.87 12.75 -1.81
C ARG A 31 11.56 13.30 -1.25
N SER A 32 11.15 12.79 -0.09
CA SER A 32 9.94 13.26 0.58
C SER A 32 10.05 14.72 1.03
N SER A 33 11.24 15.17 1.45
CA SER A 33 11.51 16.59 1.76
C SER A 33 11.42 17.47 0.52
N ALA A 34 12.07 17.05 -0.59
CA ALA A 34 12.10 17.82 -1.83
C ALA A 34 10.71 18.05 -2.45
N LEU A 35 9.75 17.17 -2.18
CA LEU A 35 8.36 17.30 -2.63
C LEU A 35 7.41 17.89 -1.58
N ALA A 36 7.95 18.38 -0.46
CA ALA A 36 7.19 18.92 0.67
C ALA A 36 6.15 17.92 1.24
N TRP A 37 6.44 16.61 1.16
CA TRP A 37 5.62 15.56 1.73
C TRP A 37 5.98 15.25 3.19
N LEU A 38 7.17 15.66 3.65
CA LEU A 38 7.54 15.53 5.05
C LEU A 38 6.98 16.66 5.90
N THR A 39 6.44 16.29 7.04
CA THR A 39 6.28 17.20 8.17
C THR A 39 7.61 17.31 8.90
N ASP A 40 8.04 18.54 9.17
CA ASP A 40 9.28 18.78 9.90
C ASP A 40 9.24 18.12 11.29
N ALA A 41 10.40 17.63 11.74
CA ALA A 41 10.58 17.05 13.07
C ALA A 41 10.70 18.15 14.15
N ALA A 42 9.77 19.09 14.16
CA ALA A 42 9.71 20.19 15.12
C ALA A 42 8.37 20.16 15.90
N PRO A 43 8.35 20.59 17.17
CA PRO A 43 7.10 20.81 17.89
C PRO A 43 6.18 21.73 17.07
N ASP A 44 4.89 21.36 16.97
CA ASP A 44 3.86 22.10 16.24
C ASP A 44 4.12 22.26 14.72
N ALA A 45 5.03 21.47 14.14
CA ALA A 45 5.16 21.39 12.70
C ALA A 45 3.85 20.89 12.08
N HIS A 46 3.39 21.61 11.07
CA HIS A 46 2.16 21.32 10.35
C HIS A 46 2.43 21.41 8.85
N GLY A 47 1.62 20.71 8.05
CA GLY A 47 1.89 20.51 6.63
C GLY A 47 2.61 19.19 6.37
N GLY A 48 2.85 18.88 5.10
CA GLY A 48 3.28 17.54 4.70
C GLY A 48 2.16 16.50 4.76
N LEU A 49 2.50 15.29 4.36
CA LEU A 49 1.63 14.11 4.31
C LEU A 49 2.00 13.09 5.38
N TRP A 50 3.27 13.06 5.82
CA TRP A 50 3.74 12.19 6.89
C TRP A 50 4.98 12.71 7.61
N GLY A 51 5.21 12.23 8.83
CA GLY A 51 6.52 12.21 9.49
C GLY A 51 7.27 10.92 9.16
N MET A 52 8.60 11.01 9.07
CA MET A 52 9.46 9.85 8.82
C MET A 52 9.71 9.07 10.12
N ASN A 53 9.59 7.75 10.10
CA ASN A 53 10.00 6.91 11.22
C ASN A 53 11.29 6.15 10.88
N ASP A 54 11.23 5.25 9.90
CA ASP A 54 12.32 4.34 9.59
C ASP A 54 12.18 3.76 8.17
N ALA A 55 13.26 3.23 7.62
CA ALA A 55 13.28 2.56 6.32
C ALA A 55 14.58 1.77 6.16
N GLY A 56 14.53 0.72 5.36
CA GLY A 56 15.70 -0.14 5.19
C GLY A 56 15.68 -0.99 3.95
N GLN A 57 16.81 -1.65 3.74
CA GLN A 57 17.04 -2.63 2.69
C GLN A 57 17.50 -3.93 3.36
N ASP A 58 16.84 -5.05 3.04
CA ASP A 58 17.26 -6.36 3.54
C ASP A 58 18.16 -7.04 2.50
N HIS A 59 19.19 -7.76 2.94
CA HIS A 59 20.12 -8.44 2.04
C HIS A 59 19.63 -9.85 1.67
N GLU A 60 20.03 -10.34 0.48
CA GLU A 60 19.70 -11.72 0.04
C GLU A 60 20.09 -12.80 1.03
N THR A 61 21.20 -12.57 1.72
CA THR A 61 21.75 -13.50 2.70
C THR A 61 20.85 -13.66 3.92
N ASP A 62 20.01 -12.67 4.22
CA ASP A 62 19.21 -12.64 5.44
C ASP A 62 17.93 -13.48 5.29
N SER A 63 17.45 -13.65 4.06
CA SER A 63 16.29 -14.50 3.73
C SER A 63 16.29 -14.82 2.23
N PRO A 64 16.76 -16.00 1.80
CA PRO A 64 16.77 -16.35 0.38
C PRO A 64 15.37 -16.79 -0.10
N GLY A 65 14.89 -16.18 -1.20
CA GLY A 65 13.64 -16.57 -1.85
C GLY A 65 13.07 -15.52 -2.81
N PRO A 66 12.16 -15.90 -3.72
CA PRO A 66 11.55 -14.97 -4.68
C PRO A 66 10.55 -13.97 -4.04
N LEU A 67 10.20 -14.19 -2.77
CA LEU A 67 9.26 -13.36 -2.00
C LEU A 67 9.96 -12.63 -0.84
N THR A 68 11.28 -12.50 -0.92
CA THR A 68 12.08 -11.78 0.07
C THR A 68 11.77 -10.30 0.02
N ARG A 69 11.56 -9.70 1.20
CA ARG A 69 11.44 -8.26 1.36
C ARG A 69 12.78 -7.62 0.97
N ARG A 70 12.77 -6.67 0.04
CA ARG A 70 13.98 -5.98 -0.44
C ARG A 70 14.11 -4.58 0.12
N LEU A 71 13.00 -3.87 0.15
CA LEU A 71 12.93 -2.51 0.66
C LEU A 71 11.71 -2.39 1.55
N TRP A 72 11.83 -1.59 2.60
CA TRP A 72 10.70 -1.25 3.45
C TRP A 72 10.79 0.18 3.95
N PHE A 73 9.62 0.77 4.17
CA PHE A 73 9.48 2.18 4.53
C PHE A 73 8.38 2.32 5.56
N GLN A 74 8.66 3.04 6.65
CA GLN A 74 7.73 3.28 7.74
C GLN A 74 7.57 4.78 7.98
N VAL A 75 6.33 5.25 7.88
CA VAL A 75 5.97 6.65 8.06
C VAL A 75 4.78 6.79 9.01
N SER A 76 4.69 7.93 9.68
CA SER A 76 3.54 8.31 10.49
C SER A 76 2.71 9.32 9.69
N PRO A 77 1.51 8.96 9.17
CA PRO A 77 0.67 9.91 8.46
C PRO A 77 0.41 11.15 9.32
N THR A 78 0.58 12.33 8.71
CA THR A 78 0.32 13.61 9.35
C THR A 78 -0.89 14.26 8.70
N GLY A 79 -1.63 15.03 9.51
CA GLY A 79 -2.99 15.39 9.17
C GLY A 79 -3.97 14.30 9.62
N SER A 80 -5.11 14.73 10.15
CA SER A 80 -6.10 13.81 10.69
C SER A 80 -6.61 12.89 9.57
N ALA A 81 -6.60 11.57 9.81
CA ALA A 81 -7.40 10.63 9.04
C ALA A 81 -8.91 10.99 9.03
N ALA A 82 -9.34 11.96 9.86
CA ALA A 82 -10.66 12.59 9.86
C ALA A 82 -10.79 13.78 8.88
N SER A 83 -9.78 14.14 8.09
CA SER A 83 -9.81 15.30 7.18
C SER A 83 -10.67 15.10 5.92
N GLY A 84 -11.44 14.00 5.84
CA GLY A 84 -12.22 13.68 4.63
C GLY A 84 -11.38 13.31 3.42
N ARG A 85 -10.04 13.26 3.53
CA ARG A 85 -9.10 12.96 2.44
C ARG A 85 -8.77 11.46 2.37
N PRO A 86 -8.33 10.96 1.21
CA PRO A 86 -7.75 9.63 1.08
C PRO A 86 -6.44 9.52 1.87
N LEU A 87 -6.03 8.28 2.17
CA LEU A 87 -4.68 8.03 2.64
C LEU A 87 -3.67 8.39 1.53
N PRO A 88 -2.53 9.00 1.85
CA PRO A 88 -1.53 9.39 0.86
C PRO A 88 -0.66 8.19 0.44
N THR A 89 -1.26 7.03 0.15
CA THR A 89 -0.53 5.80 -0.19
C THR A 89 0.06 5.85 -1.60
N GLN A 90 -0.57 6.57 -2.54
CA GLN A 90 0.00 6.82 -3.86
C GLN A 90 1.30 7.63 -3.80
N PRO A 91 1.36 8.85 -3.23
CA PRO A 91 2.64 9.57 -3.10
C PRO A 91 3.64 8.82 -2.20
N PHE A 92 3.19 8.09 -1.18
CA PHE A 92 4.05 7.25 -0.36
C PHE A 92 4.77 6.16 -1.18
N LEU A 93 4.04 5.42 -2.01
CA LEU A 93 4.62 4.35 -2.83
C LEU A 93 5.36 4.88 -4.06
N SER A 94 4.95 6.03 -4.61
CA SER A 94 5.72 6.75 -5.63
C SER A 94 7.11 7.12 -5.12
N CYS A 95 7.20 7.67 -3.90
CA CYS A 95 8.48 7.95 -3.24
C CYS A 95 9.32 6.69 -3.05
N ALA A 96 8.70 5.58 -2.61
CA ALA A 96 9.38 4.30 -2.47
C ALA A 96 9.92 3.77 -3.81
N GLY A 97 9.20 3.99 -4.91
CA GLY A 97 9.62 3.65 -6.26
C GLY A 97 10.81 4.47 -6.75
N ASP A 98 10.79 5.78 -6.50
CA ASP A 98 11.92 6.67 -6.80
C ASP A 98 13.19 6.23 -6.05
N VAL A 99 13.04 5.81 -4.78
CA VAL A 99 14.15 5.28 -3.98
C VAL A 99 14.63 3.94 -4.53
N ALA A 100 13.71 3.03 -4.85
CA ALA A 100 14.07 1.73 -5.44
C ALA A 100 14.88 1.92 -6.72
N ALA A 101 14.43 2.77 -7.64
CA ALA A 101 15.10 3.06 -8.90
C ALA A 101 16.50 3.71 -8.72
N ARG A 102 16.71 4.42 -7.61
CA ARG A 102 18.03 5.00 -7.26
C ARG A 102 19.02 3.95 -6.76
N ILE A 103 18.52 2.92 -6.08
CA ILE A 103 19.33 1.83 -5.52
C ILE A 103 19.61 0.76 -6.59
N GLY A 104 18.60 0.41 -7.40
CA GLY A 104 18.70 -0.69 -8.36
C GLY A 104 17.44 -0.83 -9.22
N ASP A 105 17.37 -1.95 -9.93
CA ASP A 105 16.18 -2.36 -10.66
C ASP A 105 15.37 -3.34 -9.80
N LEU A 106 14.18 -2.91 -9.36
CA LEU A 106 13.28 -3.71 -8.55
C LEU A 106 12.29 -4.48 -9.43
N ASP A 107 12.38 -5.80 -9.44
CA ASP A 107 11.34 -6.69 -9.95
C ASP A 107 10.37 -7.02 -8.80
N LEU A 108 9.35 -6.16 -8.65
CA LEU A 108 8.35 -6.27 -7.60
C LEU A 108 7.42 -7.47 -7.85
N ARG A 109 7.34 -8.39 -6.89
CA ARG A 109 6.44 -9.55 -6.91
C ARG A 109 5.26 -9.38 -5.99
N VAL A 110 5.48 -8.81 -4.80
CA VAL A 110 4.43 -8.57 -3.82
C VAL A 110 4.66 -7.23 -3.13
N LEU A 111 3.59 -6.45 -3.00
CA LEU A 111 3.51 -5.35 -2.06
C LEU A 111 2.80 -5.85 -0.80
N GLN A 112 3.39 -5.62 0.36
CA GLN A 112 2.68 -5.71 1.61
C GLN A 112 2.70 -4.35 2.31
N ILE A 113 1.52 -3.85 2.69
CA ILE A 113 1.39 -2.52 3.26
C ILE A 113 0.41 -2.49 4.43
N LEU A 114 0.90 -2.02 5.58
CA LEU A 114 0.07 -1.69 6.74
C LEU A 114 -0.43 -0.26 6.63
N VAL A 115 -1.75 -0.11 6.61
CA VAL A 115 -2.43 1.19 6.58
C VAL A 115 -3.36 1.39 7.78
N PRO A 116 -3.42 2.61 8.36
CA PRO A 116 -4.52 2.94 9.25
C PRO A 116 -5.81 3.02 8.43
N VAL A 117 -6.93 2.52 8.96
CA VAL A 117 -8.23 2.72 8.32
C VAL A 117 -8.82 4.04 8.81
N PRO A 118 -9.20 4.98 7.92
CA PRO A 118 -9.80 6.24 8.32
C PRO A 118 -11.04 6.02 9.18
N ALA A 119 -11.12 6.73 10.31
CA ALA A 119 -12.33 6.71 11.12
C ALA A 119 -13.41 7.54 10.41
N ARG A 120 -14.39 6.88 9.79
CA ARG A 120 -15.53 7.54 9.13
C ARG A 120 -16.75 7.58 10.04
N SER A 121 -17.32 8.77 10.24
CA SER A 121 -18.65 8.92 10.85
C SER A 121 -19.76 8.42 9.90
N ALA A 122 -20.99 8.30 10.39
CA ALA A 122 -22.11 7.87 9.54
C ALA A 122 -22.43 8.87 8.42
N ALA A 123 -22.30 10.17 8.68
CA ALA A 123 -22.53 11.21 7.68
C ALA A 123 -21.44 11.21 6.60
N GLU A 124 -20.17 11.09 7.00
CA GLU A 124 -19.02 11.04 6.07
C GLU A 124 -19.04 9.82 5.16
N ARG A 125 -19.67 8.72 5.61
CA ARG A 125 -19.86 7.55 4.75
C ARG A 125 -20.83 7.80 3.60
N THR A 126 -21.79 8.69 3.78
CA THR A 126 -22.77 9.03 2.75
C THR A 126 -22.19 10.00 1.71
N ASP A 127 -21.42 11.00 2.17
CA ASP A 127 -20.88 12.05 1.29
C ASP A 127 -19.58 11.64 0.57
N ALA A 128 -18.82 10.70 1.16
CA ALA A 128 -17.62 10.05 0.64
C ALA A 128 -16.61 10.96 -0.13
N PRO A 129 -16.20 12.14 0.39
CA PRO A 129 -15.30 13.06 -0.32
C PRO A 129 -13.94 12.45 -0.66
N ALA A 130 -13.41 11.56 0.20
CA ALA A 130 -12.19 10.82 -0.09
C ALA A 130 -12.35 9.92 -1.31
N MET A 131 -13.50 9.26 -1.45
CA MET A 131 -13.76 8.43 -2.61
C MET A 131 -13.79 9.27 -3.89
N TRP A 132 -14.42 10.45 -3.86
CA TRP A 132 -14.42 11.35 -5.02
C TRP A 132 -13.03 11.83 -5.41
N SER A 133 -12.17 12.17 -4.44
CA SER A 133 -10.77 12.49 -4.73
C SER A 133 -10.07 11.31 -5.41
N LEU A 134 -10.22 10.08 -4.90
CA LEU A 134 -9.60 8.90 -5.51
C LEU A 134 -10.09 8.66 -6.94
N LEU A 135 -11.38 8.82 -7.20
CA LEU A 135 -11.94 8.65 -8.54
C LEU A 135 -11.47 9.75 -9.50
N GLN A 136 -11.23 10.97 -9.02
CA GLN A 136 -10.58 12.02 -9.82
C GLN A 136 -9.10 11.68 -10.09
N ASP A 137 -8.37 11.27 -9.06
CA ASP A 137 -6.94 10.94 -9.13
C ASP A 137 -6.67 9.71 -10.02
N ALA A 138 -7.67 8.84 -10.20
CA ALA A 138 -7.62 7.72 -11.14
C ALA A 138 -7.29 8.18 -12.58
N GLY A 139 -7.59 9.44 -12.93
CA GLY A 139 -7.21 10.04 -14.21
C GLY A 139 -5.70 10.08 -14.48
N TRP A 140 -4.85 9.99 -13.46
CA TRP A 140 -3.40 9.83 -13.64
C TRP A 140 -3.02 8.54 -14.37
N LEU A 141 -3.82 7.49 -14.16
CA LEU A 141 -3.65 6.16 -14.74
C LEU A 141 -4.55 5.97 -15.96
N ALA A 142 -5.08 7.06 -16.54
CA ALA A 142 -5.86 7.02 -17.77
C ALA A 142 -4.96 6.73 -18.98
N ASP A 143 -5.56 6.14 -20.02
CA ASP A 143 -4.89 5.84 -21.30
C ASP A 143 -3.64 4.94 -21.18
N THR A 144 -3.50 4.19 -20.07
CA THR A 144 -2.48 3.15 -19.91
C THR A 144 -2.63 2.10 -21.01
N ASP A 145 -1.50 1.62 -21.54
CA ASP A 145 -1.47 0.53 -22.51
C ASP A 145 -2.21 -0.70 -21.94
N PRO A 146 -3.31 -1.17 -22.57
CA PRO A 146 -4.07 -2.32 -22.09
C PRO A 146 -3.24 -3.60 -21.92
N HIS A 147 -2.08 -3.71 -22.58
CA HIS A 147 -1.15 -4.83 -22.42
C HIS A 147 -0.36 -4.81 -21.10
N LEU A 148 -0.33 -3.68 -20.40
CA LEU A 148 0.27 -3.55 -19.07
C LEU A 148 -0.65 -4.04 -17.95
N ALA A 149 -1.94 -4.24 -18.25
CA ALA A 149 -2.91 -4.72 -17.28
C ALA A 149 -2.48 -6.06 -16.68
N ARG A 150 -2.51 -6.15 -15.35
CA ARG A 150 -2.10 -7.35 -14.61
C ARG A 150 -3.23 -7.85 -13.74
N ARG A 151 -3.44 -9.17 -13.78
CA ARG A 151 -4.29 -9.82 -12.78
C ARG A 151 -3.56 -9.80 -11.46
N VAL A 152 -4.29 -9.45 -10.42
CA VAL A 152 -3.75 -9.33 -9.07
C VAL A 152 -4.68 -10.02 -8.09
N GLN A 153 -4.07 -10.50 -7.03
CA GLN A 153 -4.75 -10.99 -5.85
C GLN A 153 -4.41 -10.08 -4.67
N VAL A 154 -5.41 -9.71 -3.91
CA VAL A 154 -5.27 -8.85 -2.74
C VAL A 154 -5.83 -9.55 -1.51
N THR A 155 -5.03 -9.67 -0.47
CA THR A 155 -5.50 -10.09 0.86
C THR A 155 -5.58 -8.88 1.79
N LEU A 156 -6.76 -8.67 2.38
CA LEU A 156 -7.00 -7.73 3.45
C LEU A 156 -7.01 -8.49 4.77
N ASP A 157 -6.08 -8.19 5.67
CA ASP A 157 -5.94 -8.83 6.99
C ASP A 157 -6.24 -7.82 8.10
N GLY A 158 -7.27 -8.11 8.88
CA GLY A 158 -7.70 -7.33 10.05
C GLY A 158 -7.10 -7.82 11.37
N GLY A 159 -6.16 -8.76 11.33
CA GLY A 159 -5.55 -9.35 12.51
C GLY A 159 -6.56 -10.18 13.29
N GLN A 160 -6.70 -9.86 14.57
CA GLN A 160 -7.65 -10.47 15.51
C GLN A 160 -9.09 -9.92 15.41
N VAL A 161 -9.35 -8.92 14.55
CA VAL A 161 -10.68 -8.31 14.45
C VAL A 161 -11.41 -8.77 13.17
N PRO A 162 -12.61 -9.40 13.28
CA PRO A 162 -13.29 -10.02 12.14
C PRO A 162 -13.96 -9.03 11.17
N SER A 163 -13.98 -7.74 11.49
CA SER A 163 -14.76 -6.73 10.74
C SER A 163 -14.50 -6.70 9.23
N VAL A 164 -13.28 -7.05 8.80
CA VAL A 164 -12.93 -7.10 7.37
C VAL A 164 -13.64 -8.25 6.63
N VAL A 165 -13.85 -9.38 7.29
CA VAL A 165 -14.54 -10.55 6.73
C VAL A 165 -16.02 -10.21 6.51
N ASP A 166 -16.65 -9.55 7.49
CA ASP A 166 -18.06 -9.12 7.41
C ASP A 166 -18.27 -7.97 6.42
N ALA A 167 -17.26 -7.12 6.22
CA ALA A 167 -17.31 -5.99 5.31
C ALA A 167 -17.08 -6.40 3.84
N ALA A 168 -16.20 -7.38 3.59
CA ALA A 168 -15.69 -7.69 2.25
C ALA A 168 -16.78 -7.94 1.18
N PRO A 169 -17.86 -8.71 1.41
CA PRO A 169 -18.90 -8.90 0.39
C PRO A 169 -19.59 -7.59 -0.01
N ARG A 170 -19.84 -6.70 0.97
CA ARG A 170 -20.47 -5.39 0.74
C ARG A 170 -19.50 -4.42 0.06
N MET A 171 -18.23 -4.43 0.46
CA MET A 171 -17.16 -3.68 -0.20
C MET A 171 -17.05 -4.05 -1.67
N LEU A 172 -17.00 -5.34 -2.00
CA LEU A 172 -16.87 -5.81 -3.37
C LEU A 172 -18.07 -5.44 -4.24
N ALA A 173 -19.28 -5.60 -3.70
CA ALA A 173 -20.50 -5.19 -4.40
C ALA A 173 -20.49 -3.68 -4.68
N TRP A 174 -20.11 -2.87 -3.69
CA TRP A 174 -20.03 -1.42 -3.82
C TRP A 174 -18.94 -0.97 -4.80
N MET A 175 -17.72 -1.49 -4.70
CA MET A 175 -16.61 -1.16 -5.60
C MET A 175 -16.95 -1.38 -7.07
N ARG A 176 -17.74 -2.42 -7.40
CA ARG A 176 -18.21 -2.69 -8.77
C ARG A 176 -19.22 -1.67 -9.30
N THR A 177 -19.81 -0.84 -8.43
CA THR A 177 -20.71 0.25 -8.84
C THR A 177 -19.97 1.54 -9.17
N LEU A 178 -18.68 1.62 -8.83
CA LEU A 178 -17.86 2.81 -9.05
C LEU A 178 -17.23 2.78 -10.44
N GLU A 179 -17.44 3.83 -11.21
CA GLU A 179 -16.82 4.00 -12.53
C GLU A 179 -15.37 4.47 -12.38
N GLN A 180 -14.44 3.52 -12.54
CA GLN A 180 -13.00 3.78 -12.66
C GLN A 180 -12.32 2.63 -13.41
N HIS A 181 -11.15 2.89 -13.98
CA HIS A 181 -10.41 1.97 -14.84
C HIS A 181 -9.13 1.41 -14.21
N VAL A 182 -8.79 1.83 -12.99
CA VAL A 182 -7.55 1.44 -12.31
C VAL A 182 -7.61 -0.01 -11.81
N PHE A 183 -8.71 -0.41 -11.17
CA PHE A 183 -8.86 -1.77 -10.61
C PHE A 183 -10.26 -2.35 -10.82
N SER A 184 -10.38 -3.42 -11.61
CA SER A 184 -11.65 -4.11 -11.81
C SER A 184 -11.74 -5.38 -10.96
N CYS A 185 -12.78 -5.48 -10.12
CA CYS A 185 -13.01 -6.67 -9.29
C CYS A 185 -13.58 -7.82 -10.11
N ASP A 186 -12.95 -9.00 -10.05
CA ASP A 186 -13.46 -10.22 -10.67
C ASP A 186 -14.77 -10.66 -9.99
N PRO A 187 -15.76 -11.20 -10.74
CA PRO A 187 -17.09 -11.53 -10.22
C PRO A 187 -17.11 -12.65 -9.17
N ALA A 188 -16.14 -13.57 -9.16
CA ALA A 188 -16.02 -14.62 -8.16
C ALA A 188 -14.54 -15.05 -7.98
N PRO A 189 -14.12 -15.42 -6.75
CA PRO A 189 -12.83 -16.06 -6.55
C PRO A 189 -12.82 -17.42 -7.25
N VAL A 190 -11.73 -17.75 -7.94
CA VAL A 190 -11.52 -19.12 -8.42
C VAL A 190 -11.29 -20.00 -7.18
N GLN A 191 -12.07 -21.07 -7.09
CA GLN A 191 -12.06 -21.96 -5.94
C GLN A 191 -10.69 -22.66 -5.85
N GLY A 192 -9.92 -22.39 -4.78
CA GLY A 192 -8.62 -23.01 -4.54
C GLY A 192 -7.39 -22.08 -4.66
N ASP A 193 -7.57 -20.78 -4.91
CA ASP A 193 -6.43 -19.85 -4.94
C ASP A 193 -5.83 -19.65 -3.55
N ALA A 194 -4.52 -19.89 -3.45
CA ALA A 194 -3.72 -19.64 -2.25
C ALA A 194 -3.80 -18.16 -1.87
N ASP A 195 -3.88 -17.86 -0.58
CA ASP A 195 -3.86 -16.49 -0.03
C ASP A 195 -2.67 -15.67 -0.58
N ALA A 196 -2.87 -14.40 -0.99
CA ALA A 196 -1.76 -13.55 -1.45
C ALA A 196 -0.66 -13.41 -0.39
N ALA A 197 -1.00 -13.54 0.90
CA ALA A 197 -0.10 -13.56 2.04
C ALA A 197 0.58 -14.93 2.27
N ALA A 198 0.25 -15.97 1.50
CA ALA A 198 0.85 -17.29 1.66
C ALA A 198 2.36 -17.26 1.41
N GLY A 199 3.12 -17.79 2.36
CA GLY A 199 4.59 -17.81 2.33
C GLY A 199 5.25 -16.48 2.69
N LEU A 200 4.48 -15.46 3.06
CA LEU A 200 5.00 -14.17 3.50
C LEU A 200 4.94 -14.06 5.02
N ALA A 201 6.08 -13.84 5.66
CA ALA A 201 6.10 -13.30 7.00
C ALA A 201 5.85 -11.79 6.89
N PRO A 202 4.92 -11.20 7.65
CA PRO A 202 4.59 -9.81 7.46
C PRO A 202 5.78 -8.86 7.70
N GLY A 203 6.82 -9.31 8.41
CA GLY A 203 7.96 -8.45 8.78
C GLY A 203 7.55 -7.20 9.57
N ILE A 204 6.29 -7.17 10.02
CA ILE A 204 5.61 -6.09 10.73
C ILE A 204 5.22 -6.69 12.07
N ALA A 205 5.69 -6.07 13.14
CA ALA A 205 5.42 -6.56 14.49
C ALA A 205 3.92 -6.52 14.80
N ASP A 206 3.39 -7.61 15.36
CA ASP A 206 1.94 -7.82 15.60
C ASP A 206 1.28 -6.67 16.37
N HIS A 207 2.00 -6.06 17.30
CA HIS A 207 1.52 -4.94 18.12
C HIS A 207 1.18 -3.68 17.30
N LEU A 208 1.65 -3.57 16.06
CA LEU A 208 1.37 -2.44 15.18
C LEU A 208 0.00 -2.52 14.48
N TRP A 209 -0.64 -3.69 14.45
CA TRP A 209 -1.83 -3.92 13.59
C TRP A 209 -2.85 -4.93 14.15
N ASN A 210 -2.83 -5.19 15.47
CA ASN A 210 -3.66 -6.21 16.13
C ASN A 210 -3.44 -7.64 15.59
N GLY A 211 -2.20 -7.96 15.23
CA GLY A 211 -1.81 -9.32 14.83
C GLY A 211 -1.84 -10.33 15.99
N PRO A 212 -1.63 -11.62 15.70
CA PRO A 212 -1.36 -12.20 14.38
C PRO A 212 -2.62 -12.28 13.50
N GLY A 213 -2.41 -12.55 12.20
CA GLY A 213 -3.47 -12.61 11.19
C GLY A 213 -4.42 -13.80 11.38
N HIS A 214 -5.69 -13.50 11.66
CA HIS A 214 -6.75 -14.52 11.79
C HIS A 214 -7.94 -14.25 10.88
N HIS A 215 -8.21 -12.99 10.56
CA HIS A 215 -9.40 -12.57 9.83
C HIS A 215 -9.01 -11.92 8.51
N ARG A 216 -9.08 -12.72 7.44
CA ARG A 216 -8.67 -12.34 6.10
C ARG A 216 -9.82 -12.37 5.12
N ALA A 217 -9.82 -11.42 4.20
CA ALA A 217 -10.64 -11.44 3.00
C ALA A 217 -9.73 -11.32 1.78
N THR A 218 -10.02 -12.09 0.73
CA THR A 218 -9.25 -12.06 -0.51
C THR A 218 -10.10 -11.54 -1.66
N VAL A 219 -9.51 -10.66 -2.45
CA VAL A 219 -10.10 -10.04 -3.64
C VAL A 219 -9.22 -10.37 -4.83
N HIS A 220 -9.86 -10.73 -5.94
CA HIS A 220 -9.18 -10.90 -7.23
C HIS A 220 -9.66 -9.80 -8.17
N GLY A 221 -8.78 -9.36 -9.04
CA GLY A 221 -9.13 -8.37 -10.05
C GLY A 221 -8.01 -8.11 -11.03
N THR A 222 -8.22 -7.11 -11.87
CA THR A 222 -7.22 -6.64 -12.84
C THR A 222 -6.85 -5.21 -12.51
N LEU A 223 -5.56 -4.96 -12.31
CA LEU A 223 -4.96 -3.64 -12.12
C LEU A 223 -4.50 -3.10 -13.48
N ALA A 224 -4.71 -1.80 -13.75
CA ALA A 224 -4.38 -1.15 -15.02
C ALA A 224 -2.90 -1.29 -15.41
N GLU A 225 -2.01 -1.26 -14.42
CA GLU A 225 -0.58 -1.52 -14.59
C GLU A 225 0.02 -1.99 -13.26
N TRP A 226 1.11 -2.75 -13.33
CA TRP A 226 1.86 -3.18 -12.15
C TRP A 226 2.95 -2.16 -11.78
N SER A 227 2.51 -1.01 -11.27
CA SER A 227 3.38 0.09 -10.82
C SER A 227 3.09 0.44 -9.35
N LEU A 228 4.08 1.07 -8.69
CA LEU A 228 3.90 1.51 -7.30
C LEU A 228 2.86 2.63 -7.17
N ASP A 229 2.64 3.43 -8.22
CA ASP A 229 1.57 4.42 -8.26
C ASP A 229 0.19 3.75 -8.29
N ALA A 230 -0.02 2.78 -9.18
CA ALA A 230 -1.28 2.04 -9.29
C ALA A 230 -1.57 1.23 -8.01
N LEU A 231 -0.54 0.61 -7.42
CA LEU A 231 -0.63 -0.08 -6.14
C LEU A 231 -0.95 0.87 -4.99
N GLY A 232 -0.38 2.08 -5.00
CA GLY A 232 -0.68 3.11 -4.01
C GLY A 232 -2.11 3.62 -4.11
N TRP A 233 -2.62 3.82 -5.32
CA TRP A 233 -4.03 4.14 -5.54
C TRP A 233 -4.95 3.01 -5.03
N LEU A 234 -4.68 1.76 -5.42
CA LEU A 234 -5.45 0.58 -5.01
C LEU A 234 -5.49 0.44 -3.49
N THR A 235 -4.36 0.70 -2.82
CA THR A 235 -4.25 0.66 -1.36
C THR A 235 -5.21 1.66 -0.69
N ALA A 236 -5.20 2.93 -1.14
CA ALA A 236 -6.11 3.94 -0.60
C ALA A 236 -7.57 3.59 -0.89
N PHE A 237 -7.85 3.11 -2.10
CA PHE A 237 -9.19 2.69 -2.52
C PHE A 237 -9.76 1.57 -1.64
N LEU A 238 -8.97 0.52 -1.36
CA LEU A 238 -9.40 -0.58 -0.49
C LEU A 238 -9.53 -0.15 0.98
N ALA A 239 -8.64 0.71 1.48
CA ALA A 239 -8.74 1.25 2.83
C ALA A 239 -10.02 2.11 3.00
N GLU A 240 -10.33 2.94 2.01
CA GLU A 240 -11.56 3.73 1.99
C GLU A 240 -12.79 2.83 1.90
N ALA A 241 -12.80 1.83 1.02
CA ALA A 241 -13.87 0.84 0.96
C ALA A 241 -14.07 0.15 2.31
N GLY A 242 -12.99 -0.24 2.99
CA GLY A 242 -13.06 -0.80 4.34
C GLY A 242 -13.75 0.16 5.32
N ALA A 243 -13.32 1.42 5.35
CA ALA A 243 -13.89 2.44 6.22
C ALA A 243 -15.38 2.69 5.95
N GLN A 244 -15.77 2.73 4.67
CA GLN A 244 -17.16 2.88 4.22
C GLN A 244 -18.05 1.72 4.66
N HIS A 245 -17.49 0.53 4.79
CA HIS A 245 -18.23 -0.68 5.19
C HIS A 245 -18.05 -1.09 6.65
N GLY A 246 -17.41 -0.23 7.46
CA GLY A 246 -17.38 -0.34 8.92
C GLY A 246 -16.10 -0.95 9.51
N VAL A 247 -15.07 -1.17 8.69
CA VAL A 247 -13.73 -1.50 9.20
C VAL A 247 -13.17 -0.27 9.91
N ARG A 248 -12.59 -0.47 11.10
CA ARG A 248 -12.06 0.61 11.96
C ARG A 248 -10.68 0.32 12.53
N THR A 249 -10.15 -0.85 12.26
CA THR A 249 -8.81 -1.27 12.68
C THR A 249 -7.84 -1.11 11.53
N PRO A 250 -6.54 -0.93 11.80
CA PRO A 250 -5.51 -1.01 10.77
C PRO A 250 -5.64 -2.31 9.95
N LEU A 251 -5.28 -2.23 8.68
CA LEU A 251 -5.29 -3.36 7.76
C LEU A 251 -3.89 -3.60 7.22
N ILE A 252 -3.49 -4.87 7.16
CA ILE A 252 -2.42 -5.28 6.25
C ILE A 252 -3.05 -5.66 4.91
N LEU A 253 -2.62 -4.97 3.86
CA LEU A 253 -2.96 -5.27 2.47
C LEU A 253 -1.77 -5.98 1.85
N THR A 254 -1.96 -7.19 1.36
CA THR A 254 -0.95 -7.93 0.60
C THR A 254 -1.42 -8.08 -0.84
N ILE A 255 -0.71 -7.48 -1.78
CA ILE A 255 -1.08 -7.41 -3.20
C ILE A 255 -0.02 -8.16 -4.01
N ARG A 256 -0.43 -9.20 -4.74
CA ARG A 256 0.42 -10.09 -5.53
C ARG A 256 -0.04 -10.10 -6.98
N ALA A 257 0.90 -10.00 -7.92
CA ALA A 257 0.62 -10.23 -9.34
C ALA A 257 0.47 -11.74 -9.62
N LEU A 258 -0.50 -12.10 -10.48
CA LEU A 258 -0.80 -13.47 -10.90
C LEU A 258 -0.23 -13.81 -12.28
#